data_AF-A0A8J8EHR3-F1
#
_entry.id   AF-A0A8J8EHR3-F1
#
_cell.length_a   1.000
_cell.length_b   1.000
_cell.length_c   1.000
_cell.angle_alpha   90.00
_cell.angle_beta   90.00
_cell.angle_gamma   90.00
#
_symmetry.space_group_name_H-M   'P 1'
#
loop_
_entity.id
_entity.type
_entity.pdbx_description
1 polymer ?
#
loop_
_entity_poly.entity_id
_entity_poly.type
_entity_poly.pdbx_seq_one_letter_code
_entity_poly.pdbx_strand_id
1 'polypeptide(L)'
;MKCPGRILLVTGRLAEPLVRKYGQGCDVFVTPVSVAAFLTPKMIAGYLKKAGIKSEDYDLILIPGLVRGSAQGVEDELGIPAFKGPRNAMDIPQTLKAVENGFKLSKEVPADKLFSFDALRRVEDIRNKTRNRRYIEKALKKPWNVRIGNLPVGRDFPARILGEVVDAPRLGVEGTIEKALHYLHEGADIIDIGMIAGETNLDFIELIPEIREGLKEKGFDVPVSFDSLNTAEIEKALSYADFFLSVDAGNLEELVTEKPVVLIPTNQRKGFFPAKPAERVEFLEGLKEKALDLGYKVVIPDLILEHVPHLARSVTAFQLYRERNPDDVLLAGVGNVVELYDADSVGMNALLAGIAKELSINLLLTTETSAKAKGSVRELRRAIDMNLFEMPKDLGFDLLILKEKRSPEWSFEPAEEIIEARERPVELEPVYFRIWVENGRIWVNAHRGTKAVLTVVGDEPNAIIDTILERFEISPRHAFYLGRELERAYTALRLRRSYVQEVELFPDFYSKD
;
A
#
# COMPACT_ATOMS: atom_id res chain seq x y z
N MET A 1 -31.03 -7.45 -8.95
CA MET A 1 -30.59 -6.60 -10.08
C MET A 1 -30.65 -7.47 -11.32
N LYS A 2 -31.21 -6.99 -12.43
CA LYS A 2 -31.20 -7.74 -13.71
C LYS A 2 -29.95 -7.31 -14.47
N CYS A 3 -29.04 -8.24 -14.75
CA CYS A 3 -27.87 -7.97 -15.57
C CYS A 3 -28.26 -7.52 -16.99
N PRO A 4 -27.54 -6.58 -17.61
CA PRO A 4 -27.76 -6.15 -18.98
C PRO A 4 -27.17 -7.22 -19.90
N GLY A 5 -28.01 -8.19 -20.25
CA GLY A 5 -27.65 -9.32 -21.10
C GLY A 5 -27.70 -10.67 -20.36
N ARG A 6 -27.89 -11.74 -21.12
CA ARG A 6 -27.79 -13.13 -20.64
C ARG A 6 -26.32 -13.46 -20.45
N ILE A 7 -25.86 -13.34 -19.21
CA ILE A 7 -24.47 -13.65 -18.83
C ILE A 7 -24.41 -15.07 -18.29
N LEU A 8 -23.47 -15.86 -18.83
CA LEU A 8 -23.13 -17.18 -18.33
C LEU A 8 -21.87 -17.14 -17.47
N LEU A 9 -22.01 -17.46 -16.18
CA LEU A 9 -20.90 -17.65 -15.26
C LEU A 9 -20.45 -19.10 -15.31
N VAL A 10 -19.21 -19.35 -15.72
CA VAL A 10 -18.60 -20.68 -15.67
C VAL A 10 -17.92 -20.87 -14.31
N THR A 11 -18.08 -22.03 -13.67
CA THR A 11 -17.39 -22.32 -12.41
C THR A 11 -17.03 -23.80 -12.25
N GLY A 12 -16.16 -24.11 -11.28
CA GLY A 12 -15.91 -25.45 -10.79
C GLY A 12 -16.79 -25.80 -9.59
N ARG A 13 -16.87 -27.08 -9.24
CA ARG A 13 -17.83 -27.59 -8.22
C ARG A 13 -17.65 -26.95 -6.84
N LEU A 14 -16.43 -26.74 -6.36
CA LEU A 14 -16.20 -26.22 -4.99
C LEU A 14 -16.63 -24.75 -4.83
N ALA A 15 -16.58 -23.98 -5.92
CA ALA A 15 -16.96 -22.57 -5.90
C ALA A 15 -18.44 -22.35 -6.26
N GLU A 16 -19.17 -23.38 -6.70
CA GLU A 16 -20.59 -23.29 -7.09
C GLU A 16 -21.47 -22.59 -6.03
N PRO A 17 -21.41 -22.94 -4.72
CA PRO A 17 -22.27 -22.29 -3.73
C PRO A 17 -22.03 -20.77 -3.64
N LEU A 18 -20.77 -20.35 -3.75
CA LEU A 18 -20.39 -18.94 -3.72
C LEU A 18 -20.76 -18.24 -5.04
N VAL A 19 -20.50 -18.86 -6.20
CA VAL A 19 -20.84 -18.26 -7.51
C VAL A 19 -22.35 -18.10 -7.68
N ARG A 20 -23.16 -19.07 -7.25
CA ARG A 20 -24.63 -18.92 -7.25
C ARG A 20 -25.09 -17.84 -6.26
N LYS A 21 -24.47 -17.76 -5.08
CA LYS A 21 -24.78 -16.74 -4.07
C LYS A 21 -24.46 -15.33 -4.55
N TYR A 22 -23.31 -15.12 -5.17
CA TYR A 22 -22.80 -13.80 -5.57
C TYR A 22 -23.09 -13.43 -7.03
N GLY A 23 -23.49 -14.39 -7.87
CA GLY A 23 -23.90 -14.19 -9.26
C GLY A 23 -25.41 -14.15 -9.46
N GLN A 24 -26.17 -13.67 -8.47
CA GLN A 24 -27.63 -13.58 -8.56
C GLN A 24 -28.06 -12.78 -9.79
N GLY A 25 -28.85 -13.39 -10.67
CA GLY A 25 -29.31 -12.77 -11.92
C GLY A 25 -28.57 -13.23 -13.18
N CYS A 26 -27.53 -14.07 -13.05
CA CYS A 26 -26.83 -14.71 -14.17
C CYS A 26 -27.08 -16.23 -14.18
N ASP A 27 -26.94 -16.85 -15.35
CA ASP A 27 -26.92 -18.30 -15.45
C ASP A 27 -25.55 -18.85 -15.05
N VAL A 28 -25.52 -20.01 -14.38
CA VAL A 28 -24.27 -20.60 -13.87
C VAL A 28 -24.07 -21.98 -14.48
N PHE A 29 -23.03 -22.12 -15.30
CA PHE A 29 -22.59 -23.39 -15.85
C PHE A 29 -21.48 -24.01 -14.97
N VAL A 30 -21.80 -25.13 -14.32
CA VAL A 30 -20.86 -25.85 -13.45
C VAL A 30 -20.16 -26.93 -14.26
N THR A 31 -18.86 -26.76 -14.46
CA THR A 31 -18.02 -27.75 -15.13
C THR A 31 -17.83 -28.99 -14.25
N PRO A 32 -17.48 -30.16 -14.82
CA PRO A 32 -17.19 -31.35 -14.03
C PRO A 32 -15.90 -31.28 -13.18
N VAL A 33 -15.18 -30.15 -13.18
CA VAL A 33 -13.89 -29.96 -12.47
C VAL A 33 -14.13 -29.32 -11.08
N SER A 34 -13.45 -29.80 -10.04
CA SER A 34 -13.65 -29.35 -8.65
C SER A 34 -13.10 -27.93 -8.38
N VAL A 35 -11.85 -27.66 -8.76
CA VAL A 35 -11.17 -26.36 -8.53
C VAL A 35 -11.00 -25.63 -9.87
N ALA A 36 -11.47 -24.39 -9.95
CA ALA A 36 -11.45 -23.60 -11.19
C ALA A 36 -10.04 -23.34 -11.76
N ALA A 37 -8.99 -23.32 -10.92
CA ALA A 37 -7.60 -23.17 -11.34
C ALA A 37 -7.08 -24.30 -12.25
N PHE A 38 -7.77 -25.46 -12.29
CA PHE A 38 -7.43 -26.58 -13.18
C PHE A 38 -8.19 -26.57 -14.52
N LEU A 39 -9.12 -25.63 -14.75
CA LEU A 39 -9.79 -25.49 -16.03
C LEU A 39 -8.86 -24.87 -17.08
N THR A 40 -9.14 -25.22 -18.34
CA THR A 40 -8.58 -24.54 -19.51
C THR A 40 -9.72 -24.07 -20.42
N PRO A 41 -9.50 -23.03 -21.24
CA PRO A 41 -10.47 -22.53 -22.23
C PRO A 41 -11.03 -23.64 -23.14
N LYS A 42 -10.15 -24.53 -23.64
CA LYS A 42 -10.54 -25.67 -24.48
C LYS A 42 -11.49 -26.63 -23.78
N MET A 43 -11.25 -26.92 -22.50
CA MET A 43 -12.15 -27.76 -21.70
C MET A 43 -13.52 -27.10 -21.53
N ILE A 44 -13.53 -25.81 -21.19
CA ILE A 44 -14.77 -25.04 -21.00
C ILE A 44 -15.58 -25.04 -22.29
N ALA A 45 -14.97 -24.71 -23.42
CA ALA A 45 -15.60 -24.77 -24.74
C ALA A 45 -16.21 -26.15 -25.01
N GLY A 46 -15.44 -27.22 -24.81
CA GLY A 46 -15.90 -28.59 -25.01
C GLY A 46 -17.10 -28.98 -24.14
N TYR A 47 -17.14 -28.51 -22.89
CA TYR A 47 -18.28 -28.78 -22.00
C TYR A 47 -19.52 -27.99 -22.39
N LEU A 48 -19.37 -26.71 -22.71
CA LEU A 48 -20.47 -25.87 -23.16
C LEU A 48 -21.07 -26.40 -24.46
N LYS A 49 -20.24 -26.85 -25.41
CA LYS A 49 -20.70 -27.52 -26.63
C LYS A 49 -21.48 -28.79 -26.33
N LYS A 50 -20.97 -29.65 -25.45
CA LYS A 50 -21.65 -30.89 -25.05
C LYS A 50 -22.98 -30.63 -24.33
N ALA A 51 -23.06 -29.52 -23.61
CA ALA A 51 -24.29 -29.07 -22.97
C ALA A 51 -25.28 -28.41 -23.94
N GLY A 52 -24.92 -28.31 -25.23
CA GLY A 52 -25.77 -27.76 -26.26
C GLY A 52 -25.85 -26.23 -26.25
N ILE A 53 -24.91 -25.54 -25.59
CA ILE A 53 -24.87 -24.07 -25.59
C ILE A 53 -24.49 -23.57 -26.98
N LYS A 54 -25.31 -22.64 -27.48
CA LYS A 54 -25.17 -22.01 -28.79
C LYS A 54 -24.85 -20.52 -28.64
N SER A 55 -24.33 -19.93 -29.71
CA SER A 55 -23.93 -18.52 -29.77
C SER A 55 -25.05 -17.53 -29.41
N GLU A 56 -26.30 -17.91 -29.63
CA GLU A 56 -27.51 -17.12 -29.37
C GLU A 56 -28.07 -17.26 -27.94
N ASP A 57 -27.49 -18.13 -27.11
CA ASP A 57 -28.00 -18.37 -25.76
C ASP A 57 -27.55 -17.30 -24.76
N TYR A 58 -26.37 -16.72 -24.99
CA TYR A 58 -25.74 -15.77 -24.07
C TYR A 58 -25.06 -14.63 -24.81
N ASP A 59 -25.08 -13.47 -24.19
CA ASP A 59 -24.40 -12.27 -24.68
C ASP A 59 -22.92 -12.23 -24.22
N LEU A 60 -22.62 -12.95 -23.14
CA LEU A 60 -21.31 -12.94 -22.50
C LEU A 60 -21.09 -14.21 -21.68
N ILE A 61 -19.89 -14.78 -21.78
CA ILE A 61 -19.37 -15.82 -20.89
C ILE A 61 -18.29 -15.24 -19.99
N LEU A 62 -18.46 -15.37 -18.67
CA LEU A 62 -17.40 -15.10 -17.69
C LEU A 62 -16.81 -16.41 -17.19
N ILE A 63 -15.53 -16.60 -17.45
CA ILE A 63 -14.76 -17.73 -16.91
C ILE A 63 -14.01 -17.30 -15.64
N PRO A 64 -13.73 -18.19 -14.67
CA PRO A 64 -13.04 -17.80 -13.44
C PRO A 64 -11.67 -17.17 -13.70
N GLY A 65 -11.29 -16.16 -12.90
CA GLY A 65 -10.00 -15.49 -13.05
C GLY A 65 -8.79 -16.42 -12.87
N LEU A 66 -8.95 -17.54 -12.15
CA LEU A 66 -7.89 -18.53 -11.94
C LEU A 66 -7.68 -19.50 -13.12
N VAL A 67 -8.55 -19.51 -14.14
CA VAL A 67 -8.39 -20.39 -15.30
C VAL A 67 -7.06 -20.08 -16.00
N ARG A 68 -6.29 -21.10 -16.39
CA ARG A 68 -5.03 -20.90 -17.10
C ARG A 68 -5.28 -20.72 -18.60
N GLY A 69 -4.65 -19.70 -19.23
CA GLY A 69 -4.79 -19.42 -20.66
C GLY A 69 -5.94 -18.47 -21.02
N SER A 70 -5.96 -17.99 -22.27
CA SER A 70 -6.88 -16.95 -22.74
C SER A 70 -8.32 -17.42 -22.93
N ALA A 71 -9.30 -16.64 -22.48
CA ALA A 71 -10.73 -16.86 -22.72
C ALA A 71 -11.10 -16.86 -24.21
N GLN A 72 -10.20 -16.35 -25.08
CA GLN A 72 -10.37 -16.37 -26.53
C GLN A 72 -10.73 -17.77 -27.05
N GLY A 73 -10.12 -18.84 -26.53
CA GLY A 73 -10.43 -20.20 -26.98
C GLY A 73 -11.85 -20.68 -26.67
N VAL A 74 -12.57 -20.02 -25.75
CA VAL A 74 -14.00 -20.29 -25.51
C VAL A 74 -14.85 -19.57 -26.55
N GLU A 75 -14.51 -18.32 -26.83
CA GLU A 75 -15.19 -17.49 -27.83
C GLU A 75 -15.01 -18.04 -29.24
N ASP A 76 -13.80 -18.47 -29.61
CA ASP A 76 -13.51 -19.05 -30.93
C ASP A 76 -14.37 -20.29 -31.22
N GLU A 77 -14.64 -21.07 -30.18
CA GLU A 77 -15.35 -22.34 -30.30
C GLU A 77 -16.88 -22.16 -30.27
N LEU A 78 -17.38 -21.18 -29.51
CA LEU A 78 -18.82 -21.01 -29.25
C LEU A 78 -19.44 -19.81 -29.96
N GLY A 79 -18.63 -18.87 -30.43
CA GLY A 79 -19.08 -17.60 -31.01
C GLY A 79 -19.70 -16.63 -30.00
N ILE A 80 -19.53 -16.87 -28.69
CA ILE A 80 -20.00 -15.97 -27.62
C ILE A 80 -18.81 -15.23 -27.04
N PRO A 81 -18.86 -13.89 -26.88
CA PRO A 81 -17.81 -13.13 -26.19
C PRO A 81 -17.45 -13.75 -24.84
N ALA A 82 -16.16 -14.03 -24.62
CA ALA A 82 -15.72 -14.68 -23.40
C ALA A 82 -14.57 -13.91 -22.72
N PHE A 83 -14.69 -13.66 -21.42
CA PHE A 83 -13.68 -12.93 -20.64
C PHE A 83 -13.39 -13.57 -19.28
N LYS A 84 -12.25 -13.18 -18.69
CA LYS A 84 -11.89 -13.53 -17.32
C LYS A 84 -12.70 -12.71 -16.33
N GLY A 85 -13.44 -13.39 -15.46
CA GLY A 85 -14.00 -12.83 -14.23
C GLY A 85 -12.95 -12.68 -13.12
N PRO A 86 -13.38 -12.40 -11.87
CA PRO A 86 -12.48 -12.27 -10.73
C PRO A 86 -11.90 -13.62 -10.29
N ARG A 87 -10.76 -13.59 -9.59
CA ARG A 87 -10.18 -14.78 -8.95
C ARG A 87 -11.02 -15.28 -7.77
N ASN A 88 -11.73 -14.38 -7.08
CA ASN A 88 -12.60 -14.69 -5.95
C ASN A 88 -14.08 -14.49 -6.32
N ALA A 89 -14.93 -15.49 -6.03
CA ALA A 89 -16.35 -15.45 -6.35
C ALA A 89 -17.11 -14.33 -5.61
N MET A 90 -16.59 -13.87 -4.46
CA MET A 90 -17.17 -12.75 -3.70
C MET A 90 -17.13 -11.42 -4.46
N ASP A 91 -16.23 -11.29 -5.45
CA ASP A 91 -16.05 -10.06 -6.24
C ASP A 91 -16.90 -10.06 -7.54
N ILE A 92 -17.71 -11.10 -7.77
CA ILE A 92 -18.64 -11.19 -8.92
C ILE A 92 -19.62 -10.01 -8.97
N PRO A 93 -20.25 -9.55 -7.86
CA PRO A 93 -21.17 -8.43 -7.90
C PRO A 93 -20.49 -7.14 -8.37
N GLN A 94 -19.27 -6.88 -7.90
CA GLN A 94 -18.46 -5.73 -8.35
C GLN A 94 -18.14 -5.85 -9.84
N THR A 95 -17.78 -7.05 -10.29
CA THR A 95 -17.42 -7.30 -11.69
C THR A 95 -18.61 -7.10 -12.62
N LEU A 96 -19.77 -7.67 -12.28
CA LEU A 96 -21.00 -7.49 -13.05
C LEU A 96 -21.32 -6.01 -13.13
N LYS A 97 -21.42 -5.32 -11.99
CA LYS A 97 -21.68 -3.87 -11.92
C LYS A 97 -20.69 -3.05 -12.77
N ALA A 98 -19.42 -3.42 -12.79
CA ALA A 98 -18.41 -2.75 -13.63
C ALA A 98 -18.70 -2.95 -15.13
N VAL A 99 -19.07 -4.16 -15.55
CA VAL A 99 -19.47 -4.45 -16.94
C VAL A 99 -20.75 -3.72 -17.33
N GLU A 100 -21.75 -3.64 -16.44
CA GLU A 100 -22.97 -2.85 -16.70
C GLU A 100 -22.62 -1.37 -16.96
N ASN A 101 -21.61 -0.86 -16.27
CA ASN A 101 -21.10 0.50 -16.43
C ASN A 101 -20.09 0.64 -17.59
N GLY A 102 -19.95 -0.36 -18.46
CA GLY A 102 -19.11 -0.30 -19.67
C GLY A 102 -17.64 -0.64 -19.46
N PHE A 103 -17.24 -1.22 -18.32
CA PHE A 103 -15.86 -1.66 -18.10
C PHE A 103 -15.48 -2.79 -19.05
N LYS A 104 -14.32 -2.68 -19.70
CA LYS A 104 -13.82 -3.69 -20.64
C LYS A 104 -13.02 -4.75 -19.90
N LEU A 105 -13.53 -5.96 -19.88
CA LEU A 105 -12.82 -7.12 -19.34
C LEU A 105 -11.74 -7.62 -20.30
N SER A 106 -10.78 -8.40 -19.78
CA SER A 106 -9.70 -9.02 -20.55
C SER A 106 -9.96 -10.51 -20.74
N LYS A 107 -9.50 -11.04 -21.87
CA LYS A 107 -9.47 -12.47 -22.13
C LYS A 107 -8.32 -13.16 -21.39
N GLU A 108 -7.30 -12.42 -20.97
CA GLU A 108 -6.07 -12.96 -20.38
C GLU A 108 -5.92 -12.60 -18.89
N VAL A 109 -6.25 -11.37 -18.52
CA VAL A 109 -6.02 -10.84 -17.17
C VAL A 109 -7.31 -10.95 -16.33
N PRO A 110 -7.26 -11.46 -15.08
CA PRO A 110 -8.42 -11.50 -14.19
C PRO A 110 -9.03 -10.13 -13.90
N ALA A 111 -10.36 -10.08 -13.72
CA ALA A 111 -11.08 -8.83 -13.49
C ALA A 111 -10.57 -8.04 -12.26
N ASP A 112 -10.26 -8.71 -11.15
CA ASP A 112 -9.73 -8.08 -9.93
C ASP A 112 -8.34 -7.45 -10.15
N LYS A 113 -7.49 -8.09 -10.97
CA LYS A 113 -6.19 -7.54 -11.37
C LYS A 113 -6.35 -6.36 -12.35
N LEU A 114 -7.32 -6.43 -13.26
CA LEU A 114 -7.66 -5.29 -14.13
C LEU A 114 -8.17 -4.09 -13.34
N PHE A 115 -8.98 -4.29 -12.29
CA PHE A 115 -9.41 -3.20 -11.42
C PHE A 115 -8.23 -2.55 -10.70
N SER A 116 -7.26 -3.33 -10.25
CA SER A 116 -6.03 -2.79 -9.66
C SER A 116 -5.24 -1.96 -10.68
N PHE A 117 -5.03 -2.46 -11.90
CA PHE A 117 -4.33 -1.71 -12.95
C PHE A 117 -5.09 -0.44 -13.37
N ASP A 118 -6.41 -0.50 -13.54
CA ASP A 118 -7.22 0.64 -13.89
C ASP A 118 -7.21 1.70 -12.77
N ALA A 119 -7.30 1.27 -11.51
CA ALA A 119 -7.18 2.16 -10.36
C ALA A 119 -5.81 2.85 -10.32
N LEU A 120 -4.72 2.10 -10.46
CA LEU A 120 -3.36 2.66 -10.50
C LEU A 120 -3.16 3.61 -11.68
N ARG A 121 -3.68 3.27 -12.86
CA ARG A 121 -3.67 4.16 -14.02
C ARG A 121 -4.47 5.44 -13.77
N ARG A 122 -5.64 5.36 -13.13
CA ARG A 122 -6.40 6.57 -12.75
C ARG A 122 -5.63 7.44 -11.76
N VAL A 123 -4.97 6.83 -10.78
CA VAL A 123 -4.07 7.54 -9.85
C VAL A 123 -2.97 8.25 -10.65
N GLU A 124 -2.35 7.54 -11.60
CA GLU A 124 -1.32 8.10 -12.47
C GLU A 124 -1.87 9.22 -13.38
N ASP A 125 -3.06 9.07 -13.95
CA ASP A 125 -3.74 10.09 -14.76
C ASP A 125 -4.03 11.35 -13.93
N ILE A 126 -4.51 11.19 -12.69
CA ILE A 126 -4.71 12.30 -11.76
C ILE A 126 -3.38 12.99 -11.47
N ARG A 127 -2.33 12.23 -11.14
CA ARG A 127 -0.99 12.76 -10.88
C ARG A 127 -0.43 13.49 -12.10
N ASN A 128 -0.54 12.91 -13.30
CA ASN A 128 -0.08 13.50 -14.55
C ASN A 128 -0.84 14.77 -14.90
N LYS A 129 -2.16 14.80 -14.69
CA LYS A 129 -2.96 16.02 -14.81
C LYS A 129 -2.46 17.10 -13.85
N THR A 130 -2.13 16.74 -12.61
CA THR A 130 -1.60 17.69 -11.62
C THR A 130 -0.17 18.14 -11.88
N ARG A 131 0.57 17.45 -12.75
CA ARG A 131 1.90 17.87 -13.26
C ARG A 131 1.80 18.74 -14.52
N ASN A 132 0.62 18.81 -15.15
CA ASN A 132 0.44 19.61 -16.37
C ASN A 132 0.52 21.12 -16.07
N ARG A 133 1.44 21.82 -16.73
CA ARG A 133 1.69 23.25 -16.52
C ARG A 133 0.43 24.12 -16.65
N ARG A 134 -0.41 23.90 -17.67
CA ARG A 134 -1.65 24.68 -17.87
C ARG A 134 -2.66 24.43 -16.76
N TYR A 135 -2.77 23.19 -16.29
CA TYR A 135 -3.63 22.85 -15.15
C TYR A 135 -3.14 23.55 -13.89
N ILE A 136 -1.84 23.48 -13.59
CA ILE A 136 -1.22 24.12 -12.43
C ILE A 136 -1.46 25.64 -12.46
N GLU A 137 -1.19 26.29 -13.60
CA GLU A 137 -1.39 27.74 -13.77
C GLU A 137 -2.86 28.15 -13.56
N LYS A 138 -3.83 27.31 -13.93
CA LYS A 138 -5.25 27.57 -13.67
C LYS A 138 -5.63 27.32 -12.22
N ALA A 139 -5.12 26.24 -11.62
CA ALA A 139 -5.43 25.86 -10.24
C ALA A 139 -4.87 26.87 -9.24
N LEU A 140 -3.64 27.35 -9.42
CA LEU A 140 -2.98 28.33 -8.54
C LEU A 140 -3.62 29.73 -8.53
N LYS A 141 -4.62 30.00 -9.39
CA LYS A 141 -5.42 31.23 -9.31
C LYS A 141 -6.50 31.19 -8.23
N LYS A 142 -6.79 30.00 -7.69
CA LYS A 142 -7.80 29.80 -6.65
C LYS A 142 -7.17 30.00 -5.27
N PRO A 143 -7.90 30.58 -4.30
CA PRO A 143 -7.34 30.95 -3.00
C PRO A 143 -6.91 29.74 -2.16
N TRP A 144 -7.48 28.56 -2.42
CA TRP A 144 -7.16 27.31 -1.72
C TRP A 144 -6.00 26.50 -2.30
N ASN A 145 -5.17 27.15 -3.11
CA ASN A 145 -3.95 26.56 -3.63
C ASN A 145 -2.78 27.53 -3.46
N VAL A 146 -1.62 26.98 -3.12
CA VAL A 146 -0.37 27.71 -2.92
C VAL A 146 0.76 27.00 -3.66
N ARG A 147 1.89 27.70 -3.81
CA ARG A 147 3.12 27.11 -4.34
C ARG A 147 4.21 27.15 -3.26
N ILE A 148 4.82 26.00 -3.02
CA ILE A 148 5.97 25.85 -2.12
C ILE A 148 7.17 25.47 -2.99
N GLY A 149 8.16 26.34 -3.11
CA GLY A 149 9.24 26.18 -4.09
C GLY A 149 8.68 25.98 -5.51
N ASN A 150 8.94 24.82 -6.10
CA ASN A 150 8.42 24.41 -7.41
C ASN A 150 7.11 23.58 -7.33
N LEU A 151 6.64 23.23 -6.13
CA LEU A 151 5.55 22.28 -5.90
C LEU A 151 4.19 23.00 -5.70
N PRO A 152 3.16 22.68 -6.49
CA PRO A 152 1.80 23.15 -6.23
C PRO A 152 1.09 22.27 -5.17
N VAL A 153 0.44 22.95 -4.22
CA VAL A 153 -0.22 22.36 -3.06
C VAL A 153 -1.60 22.98 -2.90
N GLY A 154 -2.57 22.19 -2.45
CA GLY A 154 -3.93 22.67 -2.16
C GLY A 154 -5.00 21.68 -2.59
N ARG A 155 -6.26 22.12 -2.59
CA ARG A 155 -7.41 21.22 -2.80
C ARG A 155 -7.53 20.65 -4.22
N ASP A 156 -6.89 21.29 -5.20
CA ASP A 156 -6.87 20.82 -6.60
C ASP A 156 -5.74 19.82 -6.88
N PHE A 157 -4.97 19.45 -5.85
CA PHE A 157 -3.82 18.54 -5.91
C PHE A 157 -3.99 17.39 -4.91
N PRO A 158 -3.42 16.20 -5.16
CA PRO A 158 -3.27 15.19 -4.13
C PRO A 158 -2.53 15.76 -2.91
N ALA A 159 -2.86 15.26 -1.71
CA ALA A 159 -2.11 15.60 -0.52
C ALA A 159 -0.62 15.26 -0.73
N ARG A 160 0.24 16.16 -0.24
CA ARG A 160 1.69 16.11 -0.36
C ARG A 160 2.29 15.54 0.90
N ILE A 161 3.31 14.72 0.75
CA ILE A 161 4.04 14.15 1.88
C ILE A 161 5.31 14.95 2.13
N LEU A 162 5.47 15.41 3.37
CA LEU A 162 6.76 15.86 3.88
C LEU A 162 7.41 14.66 4.56
N GLY A 163 8.56 14.23 4.04
CA GLY A 163 9.41 13.23 4.68
C GLY A 163 10.43 13.93 5.56
N GLU A 164 10.30 13.78 6.88
CA GLU A 164 11.17 14.44 7.86
C GLU A 164 12.44 13.61 8.11
N VAL A 165 13.58 14.20 7.80
CA VAL A 165 14.90 13.71 8.19
C VAL A 165 15.21 14.28 9.58
N VAL A 166 14.80 13.53 10.60
CA VAL A 166 14.99 13.88 12.02
C VAL A 166 16.47 13.94 12.36
N ASP A 167 16.86 14.92 13.17
CA ASP A 167 18.23 15.12 13.66
C ASP A 167 19.27 15.15 12.51
N ALA A 168 18.95 15.80 11.40
CA ALA A 168 19.82 15.88 10.22
C ALA A 168 21.28 16.32 10.54
N PRO A 169 21.54 17.26 11.49
CA PRO A 169 22.91 17.60 11.87
C PRO A 169 23.74 16.42 12.39
N ARG A 170 23.11 15.41 13.02
CA ARG A 170 23.80 14.20 13.50
C ARG A 170 24.16 13.24 12.36
N LEU A 171 23.33 13.19 11.33
CA LEU A 171 23.57 12.36 10.15
C LEU A 171 24.66 12.94 9.24
N GLY A 172 24.90 14.25 9.33
CA GLY A 172 25.74 14.97 8.39
C GLY A 172 25.12 15.04 7.01
N VAL A 173 25.85 15.62 6.05
CA VAL A 173 25.37 15.84 4.68
C VAL A 173 25.06 14.51 3.97
N GLU A 174 26.00 13.57 3.97
CA GLU A 174 25.85 12.29 3.27
C GLU A 174 24.67 11.46 3.81
N GLY A 175 24.56 11.31 5.13
CA GLY A 175 23.46 10.57 5.75
C GLY A 175 22.10 11.25 5.54
N THR A 176 22.08 12.58 5.53
CA THR A 176 20.86 13.35 5.22
C THR A 176 20.43 13.14 3.77
N ILE A 177 21.36 13.17 2.81
CA ILE A 177 21.09 12.88 1.40
C ILE A 177 20.56 11.45 1.24
N GLU A 178 21.20 10.46 1.86
CA GLU A 178 20.77 9.05 1.77
C GLU A 178 19.33 8.88 2.26
N LYS A 179 19.00 9.42 3.44
CA LYS A 179 17.66 9.33 4.02
C LYS A 179 16.62 10.09 3.19
N ALA A 180 16.96 11.28 2.70
CA ALA A 180 16.11 12.07 1.83
C ALA A 180 15.82 11.34 0.51
N LEU A 181 16.83 10.73 -0.12
CA LEU A 181 16.65 9.92 -1.34
C LEU A 181 15.75 8.72 -1.07
N HIS A 182 15.90 8.03 0.06
CA HIS A 182 14.98 6.97 0.46
C HIS A 182 13.54 7.47 0.48
N TYR A 183 13.24 8.55 1.22
CA TYR A 183 11.90 9.11 1.28
C TYR A 183 11.34 9.55 -0.08
N LEU A 184 12.17 10.13 -0.94
CA LEU A 184 11.76 10.53 -2.28
C LEU A 184 11.37 9.34 -3.15
N HIS A 185 12.13 8.24 -3.08
CA HIS A 185 11.77 7.00 -3.77
C HIS A 185 10.49 6.38 -3.21
N GLU A 186 10.25 6.47 -1.90
CA GLU A 186 9.04 5.97 -1.25
C GLU A 186 7.82 6.88 -1.47
N GLY A 187 8.02 8.10 -1.96
CA GLY A 187 6.96 8.99 -2.46
C GLY A 187 6.73 10.26 -1.65
N ALA A 188 7.72 10.74 -0.90
CA ALA A 188 7.74 12.09 -0.37
C ALA A 188 7.75 13.13 -1.51
N ASP A 189 7.06 14.25 -1.31
CA ASP A 189 7.00 15.37 -2.26
C ASP A 189 7.91 16.54 -1.80
N ILE A 190 8.21 16.62 -0.51
CA ILE A 190 9.04 17.64 0.15
C ILE A 190 9.95 16.91 1.15
N ILE A 191 11.19 17.35 1.26
CA ILE A 191 12.10 16.88 2.32
C ILE A 191 12.13 17.92 3.43
N ASP A 192 11.82 17.49 4.64
CA ASP A 192 11.90 18.33 5.82
C ASP A 192 13.18 18.02 6.60
N ILE A 193 13.96 19.07 6.88
CA ILE A 193 15.23 18.98 7.60
C ILE A 193 14.95 19.29 9.06
N GLY A 194 14.86 18.24 9.88
CA GLY A 194 14.63 18.33 11.31
C GLY A 194 15.92 18.67 12.06
N MET A 195 15.91 19.77 12.80
CA MET A 195 17.02 20.18 13.65
C MET A 195 16.99 19.50 15.01
N ILE A 196 18.12 19.51 15.73
CA ILE A 196 18.22 18.87 17.04
C ILE A 196 17.59 19.79 18.09
N ALA A 197 16.58 19.29 18.79
CA ALA A 197 15.91 20.04 19.85
C ALA A 197 16.87 20.40 21.00
N GLY A 198 16.90 21.68 21.39
CA GLY A 198 17.72 22.17 22.50
C GLY A 198 19.18 22.46 22.15
N GLU A 199 19.60 22.20 20.91
CA GLU A 199 20.92 22.57 20.40
C GLU A 199 20.82 23.72 19.38
N THR A 200 21.96 24.27 18.96
CA THR A 200 22.01 25.30 17.91
C THR A 200 23.09 24.92 16.91
N ASN A 201 22.71 24.57 15.69
CA ASN A 201 23.58 23.96 14.70
C ASN A 201 23.71 24.84 13.44
N LEU A 202 24.16 26.09 13.62
CA LEU A 202 24.25 27.07 12.53
C LEU A 202 25.21 26.66 11.41
N ASP A 203 26.23 25.88 11.70
CA ASP A 203 27.22 25.43 10.71
C ASP A 203 26.60 24.39 9.76
N PHE A 204 25.75 23.51 10.28
CA PHE A 204 25.04 22.52 9.46
C PHE A 204 24.07 23.19 8.48
N ILE A 205 23.43 24.29 8.87
CA ILE A 205 22.49 25.04 8.03
C ILE A 205 23.18 25.56 6.75
N GLU A 206 24.47 25.92 6.82
CA GLU A 206 25.25 26.36 5.65
C GLU A 206 25.50 25.23 4.64
N LEU A 207 25.31 23.97 5.04
CA LEU A 207 25.48 22.79 4.20
C LEU A 207 24.18 22.34 3.50
N ILE A 208 23.05 22.98 3.80
CA ILE A 208 21.77 22.70 3.10
C ILE A 208 21.91 22.82 1.57
N PRO A 209 22.61 23.82 1.00
CA PRO A 209 22.86 23.87 -0.46
C PRO A 209 23.56 22.62 -0.99
N GLU A 210 24.51 22.04 -0.26
CA GLU A 210 25.21 20.82 -0.66
C GLU A 210 24.26 19.61 -0.69
N ILE A 211 23.40 19.49 0.34
CA ILE A 211 22.34 18.48 0.38
C ILE A 211 21.42 18.62 -0.84
N ARG A 212 21.00 19.85 -1.17
CA ARG A 212 20.13 20.12 -2.33
C ARG A 212 20.78 19.73 -3.65
N GLU A 213 22.04 20.09 -3.85
CA GLU A 213 22.77 19.72 -5.07
C GLU A 213 22.92 18.19 -5.17
N GLY A 214 23.24 17.51 -4.07
CA GLY A 214 23.29 16.05 -4.02
C GLY A 214 21.97 15.37 -4.40
N LEU A 215 20.83 15.93 -3.99
CA LEU A 215 19.51 15.43 -4.40
C LEU A 215 19.24 15.68 -5.89
N LYS A 216 19.58 16.88 -6.41
CA LYS A 216 19.41 17.21 -7.84
C LYS A 216 20.25 16.35 -8.75
N GLU A 217 21.49 16.03 -8.38
CA GLU A 217 22.36 15.12 -9.13
C GLU A 217 21.75 13.72 -9.29
N LYS A 218 20.90 13.31 -8.36
CA LYS A 218 20.14 12.05 -8.43
C LYS A 218 18.76 12.20 -9.11
N GLY A 219 18.48 13.37 -9.68
CA GLY A 219 17.27 13.65 -10.45
C GLY A 219 16.09 14.16 -9.62
N PHE A 220 16.30 14.53 -8.35
CA PHE A 220 15.26 15.07 -7.49
C PHE A 220 15.41 16.58 -7.28
N ASP A 221 14.50 17.35 -7.88
CA ASP A 221 14.35 18.79 -7.63
C ASP A 221 13.06 19.01 -6.83
N VAL A 222 13.18 18.93 -5.50
CA VAL A 222 12.05 19.06 -4.57
C VAL A 222 12.24 20.23 -3.62
N PRO A 223 11.16 20.79 -3.07
CA PRO A 223 11.27 21.80 -2.01
C PRO A 223 11.94 21.22 -0.77
N VAL A 224 12.74 22.03 -0.11
CA VAL A 224 13.32 21.73 1.20
C VAL A 224 12.59 22.55 2.25
N SER A 225 12.04 21.85 3.23
CA SER A 225 11.42 22.39 4.43
C SER A 225 12.44 22.41 5.57
N PHE A 226 12.29 23.37 6.48
CA PHE A 226 13.14 23.53 7.65
C PHE A 226 12.27 23.63 8.91
N ASP A 227 12.49 22.72 9.86
CA ASP A 227 11.79 22.70 11.15
C ASP A 227 12.76 23.07 12.28
N SER A 228 12.53 24.25 12.85
CA SER A 228 13.20 24.71 14.06
C SER A 228 12.33 25.75 14.75
N LEU A 229 12.52 25.87 16.06
CA LEU A 229 11.91 26.90 16.89
C LEU A 229 12.91 27.99 17.30
N ASN A 230 14.18 27.81 16.92
CA ASN A 230 15.25 28.74 17.24
C ASN A 230 15.30 29.85 16.17
N THR A 231 14.99 31.09 16.55
CA THR A 231 14.97 32.23 15.63
C THR A 231 16.29 32.36 14.83
N ALA A 232 17.45 32.14 15.46
CA ALA A 232 18.73 32.27 14.79
C ALA A 232 18.95 31.19 13.71
N GLU A 233 18.45 29.97 13.93
CA GLU A 233 18.50 28.90 12.93
C GLU A 233 17.57 29.21 11.76
N ILE A 234 16.34 29.64 12.06
CA ILE A 234 15.35 29.97 11.04
C ILE A 234 15.85 31.13 10.17
N GLU A 235 16.34 32.22 10.77
CA GLU A 235 16.91 33.37 10.05
C GLU A 235 18.03 32.95 9.10
N LYS A 236 18.92 32.07 9.53
CA LYS A 236 20.00 31.56 8.67
C LYS A 236 19.46 30.66 7.56
N ALA A 237 18.49 29.80 7.89
CA ALA A 237 17.86 28.89 6.95
C ALA A 237 16.97 29.60 5.92
N LEU A 238 16.53 30.85 6.15
CA LEU A 238 15.82 31.70 5.18
C LEU A 238 16.55 31.81 3.84
N SER A 239 17.87 31.64 3.79
CA SER A 239 18.62 31.67 2.53
C SER A 239 18.59 30.36 1.75
N TYR A 240 18.24 29.23 2.39
CA TYR A 240 18.48 27.89 1.84
C TYR A 240 17.23 27.00 1.74
N ALA A 241 16.25 27.19 2.64
CA ALA A 241 15.00 26.42 2.65
C ALA A 241 13.86 27.14 1.92
N ASP A 242 12.91 26.40 1.37
CA ASP A 242 11.75 26.93 0.63
C ASP A 242 10.51 27.10 1.50
N PHE A 243 10.48 26.42 2.66
CA PHE A 243 9.32 26.28 3.53
C PHE A 243 9.77 26.19 4.98
N PHE A 244 9.07 26.84 5.91
CA PHE A 244 9.42 26.83 7.34
C PHE A 244 8.28 26.28 8.17
N LEU A 245 8.59 25.31 9.04
CA LEU A 245 7.62 24.74 9.95
C LEU A 245 7.63 25.48 11.30
N SER A 246 6.53 25.35 12.04
CA SER A 246 6.48 25.62 13.48
C SER A 246 6.66 27.10 13.93
N VAL A 247 6.19 28.08 13.15
CA VAL A 247 6.11 29.50 13.61
C VAL A 247 4.92 29.67 14.55
N ASP A 248 5.13 30.37 15.67
CA ASP A 248 4.12 30.54 16.72
C ASP A 248 4.09 31.97 17.28
N ALA A 249 3.23 32.25 18.26
CA ALA A 249 3.10 33.59 18.82
C ALA A 249 4.36 34.11 19.54
N GLY A 250 5.33 33.24 19.84
CA GLY A 250 6.59 33.59 20.46
C GLY A 250 7.63 34.16 19.49
N ASN A 251 7.64 33.72 18.23
CA ASN A 251 8.63 34.11 17.22
C ASN A 251 8.05 34.82 15.99
N LEU A 252 6.73 34.95 15.88
CA LEU A 252 6.05 35.53 14.71
C LEU A 252 6.58 36.91 14.27
N GLU A 253 6.86 37.82 15.21
CA GLU A 253 7.31 39.19 14.88
C GLU A 253 8.76 39.24 14.39
N GLU A 254 9.57 38.22 14.69
CA GLU A 254 11.00 38.19 14.37
C GLU A 254 11.27 37.57 12.98
N LEU A 255 10.32 36.81 12.42
CA LEU A 255 10.54 35.93 11.27
C LEU A 255 9.75 36.32 10.02
N VAL A 256 9.42 37.60 9.86
CA VAL A 256 8.64 38.08 8.70
C VAL A 256 9.36 37.74 7.40
N THR A 257 8.71 36.91 6.57
CA THR A 257 9.30 36.37 5.34
C THR A 257 8.27 36.28 4.21
N GLU A 258 8.78 36.31 2.97
CA GLU A 258 7.97 36.03 1.78
C GLU A 258 7.78 34.53 1.53
N LYS A 259 8.59 33.68 2.18
CA LYS A 259 8.51 32.22 2.04
C LYS A 259 7.29 31.67 2.81
N PRO A 260 6.66 30.58 2.36
CA PRO A 260 5.57 29.97 3.10
C PRO A 260 6.00 29.53 4.50
N VAL A 261 5.13 29.76 5.48
CA VAL A 261 5.37 29.35 6.87
C VAL A 261 4.18 28.56 7.41
N VAL A 262 4.45 27.61 8.29
CA VAL A 262 3.42 26.93 9.07
C VAL A 262 3.22 27.65 10.38
N LEU A 263 1.97 28.02 10.67
CA LEU A 263 1.59 28.54 11.96
C LEU A 263 1.04 27.43 12.84
N ILE A 264 1.55 27.37 14.07
CA ILE A 264 1.05 26.48 15.11
C ILE A 264 0.44 27.29 16.27
N PRO A 265 -0.63 26.79 16.91
CA PRO A 265 -1.36 27.50 17.93
C PRO A 265 -0.68 27.38 19.29
N THR A 266 0.53 27.93 19.41
CA THR A 266 1.32 27.92 20.66
C THR A 266 1.95 29.29 20.93
N ASN A 267 2.40 29.48 22.17
CA ASN A 267 3.44 30.45 22.49
C ASN A 267 4.47 29.75 23.37
N GLN A 268 5.48 29.16 22.75
CA GLN A 268 6.49 28.38 23.45
C GLN A 268 7.29 29.21 24.44
N ARG A 269 7.63 30.46 24.08
CA ARG A 269 8.33 31.39 24.98
C ARG A 269 7.57 31.67 26.27
N LYS A 270 6.24 31.66 26.23
CA LYS A 270 5.37 31.85 27.40
C LYS A 270 4.81 30.54 27.97
N GLY A 271 5.16 29.39 27.39
CA GLY A 271 4.61 28.09 27.76
C GLY A 271 3.09 27.99 27.60
N PHE A 272 2.50 28.71 26.64
CA PHE A 272 1.05 28.73 26.43
C PHE A 272 0.64 27.77 25.30
N PHE A 273 -0.17 26.78 25.64
CA PHE A 273 -0.63 25.72 24.73
C PHE A 273 -2.16 25.53 24.89
N PRO A 274 -3.01 26.16 24.06
CA PRO A 274 -4.45 26.01 24.14
C PRO A 274 -4.88 24.55 23.96
N ALA A 275 -5.46 24.00 25.01
CA ALA A 275 -5.85 22.59 25.06
C ALA A 275 -7.25 22.33 24.48
N LYS A 276 -8.17 23.30 24.60
CA LYS A 276 -9.54 23.13 24.08
C LYS A 276 -9.58 23.38 22.58
N PRO A 277 -10.28 22.56 21.79
CA PRO A 277 -10.36 22.73 20.34
C PRO A 277 -10.79 24.14 19.91
N ALA A 278 -11.83 24.71 20.52
CA ALA A 278 -12.32 26.06 20.16
C ALA A 278 -11.28 27.16 20.48
N GLU A 279 -10.68 27.13 21.67
CA GLU A 279 -9.64 28.09 22.07
C GLU A 279 -8.41 27.99 21.14
N ARG A 280 -8.05 26.77 20.72
CA ARG A 280 -6.96 26.53 19.77
C ARG A 280 -7.26 27.12 18.39
N VAL A 281 -8.48 26.93 17.90
CA VAL A 281 -8.93 27.49 16.62
C VAL A 281 -8.92 29.01 16.65
N GLU A 282 -9.54 29.62 17.65
CA GLU A 282 -9.60 31.08 17.82
C GLU A 282 -8.20 31.69 17.93
N PHE A 283 -7.31 31.04 18.68
CA PHE A 283 -5.93 31.47 18.80
C PHE A 283 -5.17 31.41 17.46
N LEU A 284 -5.34 30.33 16.69
CA LEU A 284 -4.69 30.19 15.38
C LEU A 284 -5.24 31.18 14.35
N GLU A 285 -6.54 31.45 14.37
CA GLU A 285 -7.19 32.46 13.52
C GLU A 285 -6.61 33.85 13.80
N GLY A 286 -6.53 34.26 15.07
CA GLY A 286 -5.91 35.53 15.45
C GLY A 286 -4.41 35.59 15.14
N LEU A 287 -3.69 34.48 15.27
CA LEU A 287 -2.27 34.41 14.90
C LEU A 287 -2.08 34.56 13.39
N LYS A 288 -2.96 33.95 12.58
CA LYS A 288 -2.96 34.08 11.13
C LYS A 288 -3.22 35.52 10.71
N GLU A 289 -4.22 36.20 11.29
CA GLU A 289 -4.50 37.61 11.01
C GLU A 289 -3.29 38.49 11.31
N LYS A 290 -2.68 38.31 12.48
CA LYS A 290 -1.47 39.03 12.87
C LYS A 290 -0.30 38.76 11.92
N ALA A 291 -0.12 37.53 11.45
CA ALA A 291 0.92 37.18 10.49
C ALA A 291 0.70 37.94 9.17
N LEU A 292 -0.53 37.96 8.66
CA LEU A 292 -0.85 38.69 7.44
C LEU A 292 -0.60 40.20 7.58
N ASP A 293 -0.96 40.79 8.73
CA ASP A 293 -0.71 42.21 9.03
C ASP A 293 0.77 42.55 9.11
N LEU A 294 1.60 41.62 9.61
CA LEU A 294 3.06 41.76 9.66
C LEU A 294 3.71 41.60 8.28
N GLY A 295 2.98 41.12 7.27
CA GLY A 295 3.44 41.07 5.88
C GLY A 295 3.78 39.66 5.36
N TYR A 296 3.49 38.61 6.13
CA TYR A 296 3.63 37.23 5.65
C TYR A 296 2.75 37.01 4.41
N LYS A 297 3.30 36.35 3.38
CA LYS A 297 2.60 36.16 2.09
C LYS A 297 1.79 34.89 2.04
N VAL A 298 2.33 33.79 2.59
CA VAL A 298 1.70 32.48 2.56
C VAL A 298 1.79 31.87 3.95
N VAL A 299 0.62 31.64 4.54
CA VAL A 299 0.47 31.08 5.88
C VAL A 299 -0.29 29.77 5.77
N ILE A 300 0.26 28.70 6.33
CA ILE A 300 -0.31 27.35 6.35
C ILE A 300 -0.63 27.01 7.81
N PRO A 301 -1.90 26.98 8.21
CA PRO A 301 -2.26 26.62 9.58
C PRO A 301 -2.05 25.11 9.85
N ASP A 302 -1.48 24.77 11.00
CA ASP A 302 -1.45 23.42 11.58
C ASP A 302 -2.02 23.48 13.00
N LEU A 303 -3.10 22.73 13.26
CA LEU A 303 -3.77 22.69 14.58
C LEU A 303 -3.07 21.74 15.57
N ILE A 304 -1.91 21.20 15.19
CA ILE A 304 -1.12 20.18 15.86
C ILE A 304 -1.95 18.91 16.02
N LEU A 305 -1.72 17.95 15.12
CA LEU A 305 -2.26 16.61 15.29
C LEU A 305 -1.51 15.90 16.42
N GLU A 306 -2.22 15.58 17.49
CA GLU A 306 -1.66 14.99 18.70
C GLU A 306 -1.91 13.48 18.73
N HIS A 307 -1.05 12.73 19.43
CA HIS A 307 -1.27 11.31 19.71
C HIS A 307 -2.30 11.12 20.85
N VAL A 308 -2.64 9.85 21.15
CA VAL A 308 -3.52 9.49 22.28
C VAL A 308 -2.88 9.94 23.60
N PRO A 309 -3.62 10.57 24.55
CA PRO A 309 -5.09 10.67 24.63
C PRO A 309 -5.70 11.92 23.99
N HIS A 310 -4.94 12.66 23.18
CA HIS A 310 -5.32 13.96 22.64
C HIS A 310 -5.66 13.94 21.13
N LEU A 311 -5.58 12.77 20.50
CA LEU A 311 -5.92 12.57 19.09
C LEU A 311 -7.34 13.03 18.73
N ALA A 312 -8.35 12.62 19.49
CA ALA A 312 -9.73 12.98 19.19
C ALA A 312 -9.98 14.51 19.29
N ARG A 313 -9.39 15.17 20.29
CA ARG A 313 -9.52 16.63 20.46
C ARG A 313 -8.78 17.40 19.36
N SER A 314 -7.60 16.93 18.93
CA SER A 314 -6.83 17.59 17.87
C SER A 314 -7.53 17.44 16.52
N VAL A 315 -8.08 16.25 16.19
CA VAL A 315 -8.95 16.05 15.02
C VAL A 315 -10.17 16.97 15.09
N THR A 316 -10.78 17.16 16.27
CA THR A 316 -11.89 18.11 16.47
C THR A 316 -11.45 19.55 16.20
N ALA A 317 -10.24 19.95 16.59
CA ALA A 317 -9.71 21.28 16.30
C ALA A 317 -9.54 21.48 14.78
N PHE A 318 -9.02 20.49 14.05
CA PHE A 318 -8.96 20.52 12.59
C PHE A 318 -10.36 20.63 11.95
N GLN A 319 -11.33 19.86 12.42
CA GLN A 319 -12.72 19.93 11.93
C GLN A 319 -13.30 21.35 12.12
N LEU A 320 -13.22 21.89 13.34
CA LEU A 320 -13.73 23.23 13.65
C LEU A 320 -13.03 24.32 12.84
N TYR A 321 -11.70 24.22 12.68
CA TYR A 321 -10.94 25.17 11.88
C TYR A 321 -11.38 25.12 10.41
N ARG A 322 -11.48 23.91 9.83
CA ARG A 322 -11.86 23.73 8.42
C ARG A 322 -13.26 24.24 8.12
N GLU A 323 -14.22 24.07 9.03
CA GLU A 323 -15.57 24.62 8.89
C GLU A 323 -15.59 26.15 8.83
N ARG A 324 -14.71 26.82 9.59
CA ARG A 324 -14.59 28.30 9.62
C ARG A 324 -13.69 28.85 8.50
N ASN A 325 -12.69 28.07 8.08
CA ASN A 325 -11.65 28.46 7.12
C ASN A 325 -11.61 27.44 5.95
N PRO A 326 -12.63 27.44 5.06
CA PRO A 326 -12.79 26.41 4.03
C PRO A 326 -11.73 26.46 2.92
N ASP A 327 -11.03 27.59 2.78
CA ASP A 327 -10.06 27.84 1.72
C ASP A 327 -8.61 27.63 2.14
N ASP A 328 -8.30 27.60 3.44
CA ASP A 328 -6.90 27.52 3.87
C ASP A 328 -6.25 26.19 3.48
N VAL A 329 -4.97 26.24 3.10
CA VAL A 329 -4.14 25.06 2.94
C VAL A 329 -3.66 24.63 4.31
N LEU A 330 -3.97 23.40 4.72
CA LEU A 330 -3.64 22.88 6.05
C LEU A 330 -2.51 21.86 6.01
N LEU A 331 -1.72 21.84 7.08
CA LEU A 331 -0.73 20.81 7.38
C LEU A 331 -1.15 20.01 8.61
N ALA A 332 -0.81 18.72 8.63
CA ALA A 332 -0.86 17.90 9.84
C ALA A 332 0.33 16.94 9.93
N GLY A 333 0.98 16.92 11.09
CA GLY A 333 1.97 15.88 11.45
C GLY A 333 1.31 14.54 11.75
N VAL A 334 1.12 13.69 10.74
CA VAL A 334 0.63 12.31 10.95
C VAL A 334 1.69 11.42 11.62
N GLY A 335 2.97 11.74 11.42
CA GLY A 335 4.09 11.12 12.13
C GLY A 335 3.94 11.18 13.65
N ASN A 336 3.41 12.30 14.19
CA ASN A 336 3.14 12.46 15.63
C ASN A 336 2.24 11.37 16.19
N VAL A 337 1.36 10.78 15.37
CA VAL A 337 0.46 9.71 15.78
C VAL A 337 1.07 8.35 15.46
N VAL A 338 1.59 8.17 14.24
CA VAL A 338 2.10 6.88 13.76
C VAL A 338 3.34 6.43 14.54
N GLU A 339 4.24 7.35 14.90
CA GLU A 339 5.43 7.04 15.70
C GLU A 339 5.08 6.76 17.17
N LEU A 340 4.10 7.48 17.72
CA LEU A 340 3.75 7.44 19.15
C LEU A 340 2.57 6.52 19.48
N TYR A 341 2.36 5.45 18.68
CA TYR A 341 1.29 4.48 18.91
C TYR A 341 1.67 3.09 18.37
N ASP A 342 1.92 2.12 19.25
CA ASP A 342 2.34 0.74 18.92
C ASP A 342 1.26 -0.11 18.20
N ALA A 343 1.00 0.22 16.93
CA ALA A 343 0.14 -0.53 16.01
C ALA A 343 0.75 -0.53 14.59
N ASP A 344 0.22 -1.39 13.70
CA ASP A 344 0.67 -1.46 12.29
C ASP A 344 0.51 -0.10 11.60
N SER A 345 1.65 0.49 11.23
CA SER A 345 1.76 1.80 10.56
C SER A 345 0.92 1.86 9.30
N VAL A 346 0.85 0.75 8.54
CA VAL A 346 0.01 0.61 7.33
C VAL A 346 -1.45 1.00 7.60
N GLY A 347 -2.05 0.45 8.66
CA GLY A 347 -3.45 0.69 8.99
C GLY A 347 -3.69 2.09 9.57
N MET A 348 -2.72 2.59 10.33
CA MET A 348 -2.76 3.95 10.88
C MET A 348 -2.64 5.02 9.81
N ASN A 349 -1.68 4.86 8.89
CA ASN A 349 -1.50 5.72 7.73
C ASN A 349 -2.76 5.73 6.86
N ALA A 350 -3.39 4.58 6.65
CA ALA A 350 -4.67 4.48 5.94
C ALA A 350 -5.78 5.31 6.60
N LEU A 351 -5.93 5.20 7.93
CA LEU A 351 -6.94 5.94 8.68
C LEU A 351 -6.66 7.45 8.68
N LEU A 352 -5.43 7.87 8.97
CA LEU A 352 -5.06 9.28 9.06
C LEU A 352 -5.11 9.97 7.70
N ALA A 353 -4.73 9.30 6.61
CA ALA A 353 -4.90 9.82 5.26
C ALA A 353 -6.40 9.99 4.90
N GLY A 354 -7.27 9.10 5.40
CA GLY A 354 -8.72 9.23 5.24
C GLY A 354 -9.28 10.45 5.98
N ILE A 355 -8.90 10.65 7.23
CA ILE A 355 -9.25 11.85 8.00
C ILE A 355 -8.72 13.11 7.30
N ALA A 356 -7.48 13.09 6.84
CA ALA A 356 -6.89 14.20 6.09
C ALA A 356 -7.69 14.51 4.82
N LYS A 357 -8.16 13.48 4.10
CA LYS A 357 -9.00 13.64 2.91
C LYS A 357 -10.34 14.30 3.25
N GLU A 358 -11.03 13.84 4.29
CA GLU A 358 -12.32 14.40 4.73
C GLU A 358 -12.18 15.86 5.16
N LEU A 359 -11.12 16.17 5.91
CA LEU A 359 -10.83 17.52 6.41
C LEU A 359 -10.13 18.41 5.38
N SER A 360 -9.89 17.91 4.16
CA SER A 360 -9.13 18.59 3.11
C SER A 360 -7.77 19.11 3.59
N ILE A 361 -7.04 18.32 4.39
CA ILE A 361 -5.66 18.60 4.80
C ILE A 361 -4.74 18.26 3.62
N ASN A 362 -3.85 19.18 3.26
CA ASN A 362 -3.13 19.14 1.98
C ASN A 362 -1.67 18.74 2.12
N LEU A 363 -1.10 18.90 3.30
CA LEU A 363 0.28 18.57 3.63
C LEU A 363 0.27 17.59 4.81
N LEU A 364 0.90 16.44 4.65
CA LEU A 364 1.03 15.43 5.70
C LEU A 364 2.51 15.21 6.00
N LEU A 365 2.91 15.52 7.21
CA LEU A 365 4.29 15.34 7.69
C LEU A 365 4.42 13.97 8.37
N THR A 366 5.39 13.18 7.94
CA THR A 366 5.71 11.87 8.53
C THR A 366 7.22 11.65 8.51
N THR A 367 7.66 10.72 9.36
CA THR A 367 9.03 10.21 9.41
C THR A 367 9.02 8.68 9.45
N GLU A 368 10.21 8.09 9.43
CA GLU A 368 10.50 6.67 9.64
C GLU A 368 11.62 6.53 10.66
N THR A 369 11.38 7.02 11.87
CA THR A 369 12.35 7.04 12.97
C THR A 369 12.32 5.71 13.72
N SER A 370 11.14 5.20 14.06
CA SER A 370 11.03 3.89 14.70
C SER A 370 11.12 2.74 13.70
N ALA A 371 11.58 1.58 14.17
CA ALA A 371 11.62 0.36 13.34
C ALA A 371 10.23 -0.03 12.81
N LYS A 372 9.16 0.24 13.56
CA LYS A 372 7.78 -0.07 13.15
C LYS A 372 7.28 0.87 12.05
N ALA A 373 7.78 2.11 12.02
CA ALA A 373 7.41 3.11 11.04
C ALA A 373 8.31 3.09 9.80
N LYS A 374 9.26 2.14 9.69
CA LYS A 374 10.01 1.94 8.44
C LYS A 374 9.05 1.64 7.30
N GLY A 375 9.19 2.38 6.20
CA GLY A 375 8.25 2.36 5.08
C GLY A 375 7.00 3.24 5.26
N SER A 376 6.86 3.99 6.36
CA SER A 376 5.70 4.87 6.62
C SER A 376 5.49 5.88 5.50
N VAL A 377 6.55 6.37 4.83
CA VAL A 377 6.40 7.27 3.67
C VAL A 377 5.68 6.54 2.53
N ARG A 378 6.09 5.31 2.22
CA ARG A 378 5.46 4.46 1.18
C ARG A 378 4.02 4.12 1.52
N GLU A 379 3.79 3.76 2.77
CA GLU A 379 2.48 3.41 3.31
C GLU A 379 1.53 4.59 3.25
N LEU A 380 1.97 5.76 3.70
CA LEU A 380 1.22 7.01 3.64
C LEU A 380 0.95 7.41 2.19
N ARG A 381 1.94 7.29 1.30
CA ARG A 381 1.75 7.54 -0.14
C ARG A 381 0.67 6.65 -0.72
N ARG A 382 0.69 5.36 -0.39
CA ARG A 382 -0.34 4.41 -0.79
C ARG A 382 -1.71 4.79 -0.20
N ALA A 383 -1.74 5.18 1.07
CA ALA A 383 -2.96 5.60 1.75
C ALA A 383 -3.58 6.85 1.12
N ILE A 384 -2.79 7.86 0.74
CA ILE A 384 -3.28 9.03 0.00
C ILE A 384 -3.83 8.62 -1.37
N ASP A 385 -3.16 7.71 -2.08
CA ASP A 385 -3.66 7.20 -3.37
C ASP A 385 -5.02 6.49 -3.22
N MET A 386 -5.20 5.72 -2.14
CA MET A 386 -6.48 5.08 -1.82
C MET A 386 -7.59 6.12 -1.55
N ASN A 387 -7.24 7.25 -0.94
CA ASN A 387 -8.18 8.34 -0.65
C ASN A 387 -8.42 9.30 -1.83
N LEU A 388 -7.88 9.00 -3.02
CA LEU A 388 -8.37 9.58 -4.28
C LEU A 388 -9.73 8.98 -4.70
N PHE A 389 -10.18 7.91 -4.02
CA PHE A 389 -11.46 7.24 -4.21
C PHE A 389 -12.40 7.49 -3.01
N GLU A 390 -13.72 7.26 -3.16
CA GLU A 390 -14.75 7.82 -2.25
C GLU A 390 -15.15 6.98 -0.99
N MET A 391 -14.70 5.73 -0.75
CA MET A 391 -15.19 4.92 0.40
C MET A 391 -14.24 3.77 0.85
N PRO A 392 -13.96 3.55 2.17
CA PRO A 392 -13.11 2.42 2.56
C PRO A 392 -13.47 1.70 3.89
N LYS A 393 -14.58 0.93 3.99
CA LYS A 393 -14.83 0.08 5.18
C LYS A 393 -15.89 -1.04 5.02
N ASP A 394 -15.73 -2.11 5.82
CA ASP A 394 -16.72 -3.14 6.20
C ASP A 394 -17.50 -3.79 5.07
N LEU A 395 -16.68 -4.53 4.38
CA LEU A 395 -17.08 -5.59 3.51
C LEU A 395 -17.48 -6.87 4.30
N GLY A 396 -17.20 -6.93 5.63
CA GLY A 396 -17.56 -8.02 6.56
C GLY A 396 -16.42 -8.95 6.98
N PHE A 397 -15.17 -8.50 6.90
CA PHE A 397 -13.91 -9.23 7.05
C PHE A 397 -12.74 -8.26 7.35
N ASP A 398 -11.67 -8.74 7.99
CA ASP A 398 -10.46 -7.95 8.32
C ASP A 398 -9.39 -7.96 7.19
N LEU A 399 -8.26 -7.26 7.43
CA LEU A 399 -7.12 -7.13 6.52
C LEU A 399 -5.77 -7.32 7.24
N LEU A 400 -5.63 -8.39 8.03
CA LEU A 400 -4.34 -8.84 8.58
C LEU A 400 -3.83 -10.05 7.77
N ILE A 401 -2.77 -9.90 6.94
CA ILE A 401 -2.48 -10.89 5.87
C ILE A 401 -1.03 -11.43 5.72
N LEU A 402 0.07 -10.72 6.04
CA LEU A 402 1.44 -11.32 6.05
C LEU A 402 2.04 -11.50 7.44
N LYS A 403 1.37 -10.87 8.37
CA LYS A 403 1.56 -11.03 9.78
C LYS A 403 0.45 -12.01 10.19
N GLU A 404 0.60 -12.60 11.36
CA GLU A 404 -0.58 -12.71 12.23
C GLU A 404 -1.08 -11.26 12.45
N LYS A 405 -1.72 -10.89 13.55
CA LYS A 405 -1.74 -9.44 13.85
C LYS A 405 -0.31 -8.90 14.22
N ARG A 406 0.74 -9.76 14.15
CA ARG A 406 2.05 -9.84 14.88
C ARG A 406 3.13 -10.67 14.08
N SER A 407 4.40 -10.79 14.52
CA SER A 407 5.39 -11.76 13.98
C SER A 407 6.56 -11.97 15.00
N PRO A 408 7.08 -13.20 15.28
CA PRO A 408 8.11 -13.47 16.32
C PRO A 408 9.59 -13.58 15.80
N GLU A 409 10.62 -13.12 16.55
CA GLU A 409 12.08 -13.29 16.26
C GLU A 409 12.82 -14.20 17.27
N TRP A 410 13.63 -15.16 16.80
CA TRP A 410 14.55 -16.03 17.57
C TRP A 410 15.87 -16.27 16.79
N SER A 411 17.07 -16.17 17.40
CA SER A 411 18.39 -16.43 16.76
C SER A 411 19.43 -17.11 17.69
N PHE A 412 20.48 -17.74 17.14
CA PHE A 412 21.57 -18.45 17.87
C PHE A 412 22.98 -17.96 17.45
N GLU A 413 24.01 -18.16 18.28
CA GLU A 413 25.41 -17.77 17.96
C GLU A 413 26.03 -18.65 16.87
N PRO A 414 26.66 -18.07 15.82
CA PRO A 414 27.30 -18.84 14.77
C PRO A 414 28.63 -19.44 15.22
N ALA A 415 29.01 -20.58 14.65
CA ALA A 415 30.30 -21.23 14.90
C ALA A 415 31.47 -20.46 14.25
N GLU A 416 32.71 -20.73 14.69
CA GLU A 416 33.93 -20.04 14.21
C GLU A 416 34.18 -20.22 12.70
N GLU A 417 33.89 -21.40 12.14
CA GLU A 417 34.01 -21.65 10.71
C GLU A 417 32.66 -21.41 10.02
N ILE A 418 32.59 -20.36 9.21
CA ILE A 418 31.42 -20.00 8.42
C ILE A 418 31.74 -20.28 6.96
N ILE A 419 31.10 -21.31 6.41
CA ILE A 419 31.25 -21.68 5.01
C ILE A 419 29.99 -21.26 4.27
N GLU A 420 30.15 -20.51 3.19
CA GLU A 420 29.05 -20.15 2.32
C GLU A 420 28.53 -21.40 1.60
N ALA A 421 27.23 -21.68 1.76
CA ALA A 421 26.61 -22.85 1.19
C ALA A 421 26.68 -22.80 -0.35
N ARG A 422 27.14 -23.90 -0.95
CA ARG A 422 27.17 -24.06 -2.41
C ARG A 422 26.21 -25.14 -2.83
N GLU A 423 25.41 -24.86 -3.84
CA GLU A 423 24.49 -25.83 -4.40
C GLU A 423 25.26 -26.95 -5.11
N ARG A 424 24.87 -28.20 -4.86
CA ARG A 424 25.46 -29.38 -5.51
C ARG A 424 24.46 -29.99 -6.48
N PRO A 425 24.92 -30.58 -7.60
CA PRO A 425 24.04 -31.27 -8.54
C PRO A 425 23.25 -32.40 -7.86
N VAL A 426 22.03 -32.65 -8.36
CA VAL A 426 21.09 -33.64 -7.83
C VAL A 426 21.23 -34.94 -8.61
N GLU A 427 21.37 -36.06 -7.91
CA GLU A 427 21.37 -37.41 -8.49
C GLU A 427 19.96 -38.02 -8.40
N LEU A 428 19.54 -38.75 -9.43
CA LEU A 428 18.19 -39.33 -9.52
C LEU A 428 18.13 -40.68 -8.79
N GLU A 429 17.06 -40.87 -8.01
CA GLU A 429 16.82 -42.10 -7.25
C GLU A 429 15.77 -43.02 -7.90
N PRO A 430 15.79 -44.34 -7.58
CA PRO A 430 14.88 -45.33 -8.19
C PRO A 430 13.40 -45.16 -7.85
N VAL A 431 13.10 -44.45 -6.76
CA VAL A 431 11.74 -44.15 -6.28
C VAL A 431 11.60 -42.64 -6.23
N TYR A 432 10.46 -42.12 -6.69
CA TYR A 432 10.14 -40.70 -6.55
C TYR A 432 8.73 -40.50 -6.02
N PHE A 433 8.51 -39.33 -5.43
CA PHE A 433 7.28 -38.99 -4.74
C PHE A 433 6.58 -37.83 -5.42
N ARG A 434 5.27 -37.93 -5.51
CA ARG A 434 4.40 -36.83 -5.93
C ARG A 434 3.55 -36.41 -4.77
N ILE A 435 3.70 -35.15 -4.35
CA ILE A 435 2.93 -34.55 -3.27
C ILE A 435 1.85 -33.68 -3.88
N TRP A 436 0.65 -33.82 -3.35
CA TRP A 436 -0.39 -32.85 -3.58
C TRP A 436 -1.24 -32.69 -2.33
N VAL A 437 -2.00 -31.61 -2.28
CA VAL A 437 -2.99 -31.41 -1.24
C VAL A 437 -4.36 -31.66 -1.83
N GLU A 438 -5.14 -32.54 -1.20
CA GLU A 438 -6.47 -32.91 -1.63
C GLU A 438 -7.36 -33.19 -0.42
N ASN A 439 -8.54 -32.56 -0.41
CA ASN A 439 -9.54 -32.64 0.67
C ASN A 439 -9.02 -32.20 2.05
N GLY A 440 -8.18 -31.16 2.10
CA GLY A 440 -7.60 -30.64 3.34
C GLY A 440 -6.52 -31.54 3.94
N ARG A 441 -6.07 -32.55 3.20
CA ARG A 441 -5.01 -33.47 3.57
C ARG A 441 -3.91 -33.44 2.52
N ILE A 442 -2.73 -33.84 2.93
CA ILE A 442 -1.56 -34.02 2.09
C ILE A 442 -1.53 -35.48 1.63
N TRP A 443 -1.38 -35.68 0.33
CA TRP A 443 -1.33 -36.99 -0.34
C TRP A 443 0.01 -37.16 -1.01
N VAL A 444 0.56 -38.37 -0.90
CA VAL A 444 1.88 -38.71 -1.43
C VAL A 444 1.83 -40.04 -2.15
N ASN A 445 2.12 -40.04 -3.46
CA ASN A 445 2.30 -41.27 -4.22
C ASN A 445 3.78 -41.60 -4.32
N ALA A 446 4.16 -42.80 -3.88
CA ALA A 446 5.44 -43.39 -4.19
C ALA A 446 5.37 -44.11 -5.53
N HIS A 447 6.29 -43.78 -6.43
CA HIS A 447 6.39 -44.40 -7.75
C HIS A 447 7.72 -45.14 -7.89
N ARG A 448 7.68 -46.34 -8.48
CA ARG A 448 8.87 -47.03 -9.02
C ARG A 448 8.71 -47.08 -10.54
N GLY A 449 9.58 -46.38 -11.26
CA GLY A 449 9.37 -46.14 -12.68
C GLY A 449 8.05 -45.41 -12.95
N THR A 450 7.17 -45.98 -13.78
CA THR A 450 5.87 -45.35 -14.12
C THR A 450 4.72 -45.77 -13.21
N LYS A 451 4.90 -46.79 -12.38
CA LYS A 451 3.81 -47.37 -11.58
C LYS A 451 3.79 -46.76 -10.18
N ALA A 452 2.61 -46.27 -9.77
CA ALA A 452 2.34 -45.94 -8.37
C ALA A 452 2.29 -47.25 -7.57
N VAL A 453 3.16 -47.35 -6.56
CA VAL A 453 3.32 -48.57 -5.75
C VAL A 453 2.75 -48.42 -4.35
N LEU A 454 2.65 -47.19 -3.84
CA LEU A 454 2.01 -46.88 -2.57
C LEU A 454 1.44 -45.46 -2.62
N THR A 455 0.34 -45.24 -1.92
CA THR A 455 -0.21 -43.92 -1.64
C THR A 455 -0.29 -43.75 -0.12
N VAL A 456 0.26 -42.65 0.39
CA VAL A 456 0.22 -42.26 1.80
C VAL A 456 -0.59 -40.97 1.91
N VAL A 457 -1.44 -40.86 2.93
CA VAL A 457 -2.35 -39.72 3.12
C VAL A 457 -2.35 -39.30 4.59
N GLY A 458 -2.16 -38.00 4.84
CA GLY A 458 -2.12 -37.45 6.19
C GLY A 458 -2.33 -35.94 6.21
N ASP A 459 -2.32 -35.35 7.39
CA ASP A 459 -2.56 -33.92 7.63
C ASP A 459 -1.38 -33.25 8.36
N GLU A 460 -0.50 -34.05 8.95
CA GLU A 460 0.72 -33.60 9.63
C GLU A 460 1.96 -34.12 8.89
N PRO A 461 2.89 -33.25 8.46
CA PRO A 461 4.08 -33.63 7.68
C PRO A 461 4.90 -34.77 8.28
N ASN A 462 5.11 -34.76 9.61
CA ASN A 462 5.92 -35.76 10.30
C ASN A 462 5.30 -37.17 10.26
N ALA A 463 3.98 -37.29 10.41
CA ALA A 463 3.32 -38.60 10.35
C ALA A 463 3.43 -39.25 8.95
N ILE A 464 3.41 -38.43 7.91
CA ILE A 464 3.53 -38.91 6.52
C ILE A 464 4.96 -39.38 6.24
N ILE A 465 5.97 -38.63 6.66
CA ILE A 465 7.37 -38.99 6.40
C ILE A 465 7.76 -40.29 7.14
N ASP A 466 7.33 -40.46 8.40
CA ASP A 466 7.60 -41.68 9.18
C ASP A 466 7.01 -42.92 8.50
N THR A 467 5.77 -42.82 8.02
CA THR A 467 5.09 -43.91 7.30
C THR A 467 5.80 -44.32 5.99
N ILE A 468 6.42 -43.34 5.30
CA ILE A 468 7.17 -43.61 4.06
C ILE A 468 8.48 -44.32 4.38
N LEU A 469 9.20 -43.88 5.43
CA LEU A 469 10.49 -44.43 5.82
C LEU A 469 10.41 -45.88 6.33
N GLU A 470 9.27 -46.29 6.90
CA GLU A 470 9.03 -47.71 7.26
C GLU A 470 8.89 -48.64 6.04
N ARG A 471 8.62 -48.10 4.85
CA ARG A 471 8.25 -48.87 3.65
C ARG A 471 9.27 -48.75 2.52
N PHE A 472 10.09 -47.70 2.51
CA PHE A 472 11.07 -47.41 1.48
C PHE A 472 12.39 -46.94 2.09
N GLU A 473 13.50 -47.54 1.65
CA GLU A 473 14.85 -47.03 1.90
C GLU A 473 15.15 -45.92 0.87
N ILE A 474 15.25 -44.67 1.33
CA ILE A 474 15.56 -43.49 0.52
C ILE A 474 16.77 -42.74 1.10
N SER A 475 17.48 -41.96 0.29
CA SER A 475 18.65 -41.23 0.81
C SER A 475 18.25 -40.09 1.76
N PRO A 476 19.15 -39.62 2.63
CA PRO A 476 18.91 -38.45 3.48
C PRO A 476 18.54 -37.19 2.68
N ARG A 477 19.10 -37.00 1.49
CA ARG A 477 18.83 -35.83 0.64
C ARG A 477 17.40 -35.86 0.09
N HIS A 478 16.90 -37.04 -0.28
CA HIS A 478 15.53 -37.22 -0.75
C HIS A 478 14.52 -37.06 0.39
N ALA A 479 14.85 -37.56 1.58
CA ALA A 479 14.01 -37.38 2.77
C ALA A 479 13.88 -35.90 3.17
N PHE A 480 14.98 -35.12 3.16
CA PHE A 480 14.93 -33.68 3.45
C PHE A 480 14.10 -32.91 2.41
N TYR A 481 14.30 -33.22 1.13
CA TYR A 481 13.51 -32.66 0.04
C TYR A 481 12.01 -32.89 0.25
N LEU A 482 11.63 -34.12 0.61
CA LEU A 482 10.24 -34.47 0.89
C LEU A 482 9.71 -33.69 2.10
N GLY A 483 10.48 -33.57 3.18
CA GLY A 483 10.09 -32.79 4.37
C GLY A 483 9.84 -31.31 4.08
N ARG A 484 10.72 -30.66 3.30
CA ARG A 484 10.54 -29.26 2.87
C ARG A 484 9.26 -29.06 2.09
N GLU A 485 9.00 -29.96 1.14
CA GLU A 485 7.81 -29.90 0.29
C GLU A 485 6.52 -30.21 1.06
N LEU A 486 6.56 -31.10 2.05
CA LEU A 486 5.43 -31.37 2.95
C LEU A 486 5.13 -30.20 3.90
N GLU A 487 6.14 -29.54 4.49
CA GLU A 487 5.95 -28.37 5.36
C GLU A 487 5.44 -27.16 4.58
N ARG A 488 5.91 -26.99 3.34
CA ARG A 488 5.38 -26.02 2.39
C ARG A 488 3.92 -26.33 2.04
N ALA A 489 3.58 -27.60 1.81
CA ALA A 489 2.21 -28.02 1.59
C ALA A 489 1.32 -27.75 2.82
N TYR A 490 1.84 -27.93 4.04
CA TYR A 490 1.15 -27.66 5.30
C TYR A 490 0.94 -26.17 5.58
N THR A 491 1.97 -25.34 5.46
CA THR A 491 1.88 -23.88 5.63
C THR A 491 0.95 -23.28 4.57
N ALA A 492 0.99 -23.81 3.33
CA ALA A 492 0.00 -23.48 2.30
C ALA A 492 -1.42 -23.80 2.77
N LEU A 493 -1.66 -24.97 3.37
CA LEU A 493 -2.98 -25.32 3.91
C LEU A 493 -3.42 -24.37 5.06
N ARG A 494 -2.52 -24.00 5.98
CA ARG A 494 -2.82 -23.14 7.15
C ARG A 494 -3.14 -21.69 6.79
N LEU A 495 -2.46 -21.16 5.79
CA LEU A 495 -2.68 -19.81 5.26
C LEU A 495 -3.70 -19.78 4.11
N ARG A 496 -4.29 -20.95 3.76
CA ARG A 496 -5.23 -21.17 2.65
C ARG A 496 -4.70 -20.77 1.27
N ARG A 497 -3.45 -21.12 1.00
CA ARG A 497 -2.74 -20.96 -0.27
C ARG A 497 -2.74 -22.24 -1.11
N SER A 498 -2.52 -22.08 -2.43
CA SER A 498 -2.21 -23.22 -3.29
C SER A 498 -0.78 -23.72 -3.05
N TYR A 499 -0.63 -25.04 -2.97
CA TYR A 499 0.64 -25.73 -2.99
C TYR A 499 0.84 -26.35 -4.37
N VAL A 500 1.99 -26.07 -4.97
CA VAL A 500 2.48 -26.76 -6.16
C VAL A 500 3.91 -27.14 -5.80
N GLN A 501 4.20 -28.43 -5.87
CA GLN A 501 5.53 -28.94 -5.59
C GLN A 501 6.56 -28.20 -6.45
N GLU A 502 7.66 -27.76 -5.83
CA GLU A 502 8.72 -26.90 -6.39
C GLU A 502 8.39 -25.42 -6.62
N VAL A 503 7.22 -24.91 -6.20
CA VAL A 503 6.87 -23.48 -6.35
C VAL A 503 6.90 -22.78 -5.00
N GLU A 504 7.50 -21.59 -4.93
CA GLU A 504 7.58 -20.79 -3.70
C GLU A 504 6.22 -20.40 -3.14
N LEU A 505 6.19 -20.24 -1.81
CA LEU A 505 5.07 -19.61 -1.15
C LEU A 505 5.13 -18.09 -1.43
N PHE A 506 5.47 -17.21 -0.51
CA PHE A 506 5.30 -15.76 -0.74
C PHE A 506 6.20 -15.22 -1.86
N PRO A 507 5.66 -14.63 -2.95
CA PRO A 507 6.47 -13.89 -3.91
C PRO A 507 6.81 -12.51 -3.32
N ASP A 508 7.94 -11.93 -3.73
CA ASP A 508 8.47 -10.73 -3.09
C ASP A 508 7.59 -9.48 -3.27
N PHE A 509 7.36 -8.76 -2.17
CA PHE A 509 6.64 -7.47 -2.14
C PHE A 509 7.57 -6.27 -1.82
N TYR A 510 8.72 -6.53 -1.20
CA TYR A 510 9.71 -5.53 -0.78
C TYR A 510 11.00 -5.55 -1.60
N SER A 511 11.22 -6.55 -2.46
CA SER A 511 12.36 -6.52 -3.38
C SER A 511 12.08 -5.55 -4.53
N LYS A 512 13.10 -4.77 -4.86
CA LYS A 512 13.18 -4.03 -6.12
C LYS A 512 13.64 -5.02 -7.18
N ASP A 513 12.84 -5.19 -8.22
CA ASP A 513 13.37 -5.14 -9.58
C ASP A 513 13.01 -3.77 -10.17
#